data_AF-A0A519U5W9-F1
#
_entry.id   AF-A0A519U5W9-F1
#
_cell.length_a   1.000
_cell.length_b   1.000
_cell.length_c   1.000
_cell.angle_alpha   90.00
_cell.angle_beta   90.00
_cell.angle_gamma   90.00
#
_symmetry.space_group_name_H-M   'P 1'
#
loop_
_entity.id
_entity.type
_entity.pdbx_description
1 polymer ?
#
loop_
_entity_poly.entity_id
_entity_poly.type
_entity_poly.pdbx_seq_one_letter_code
_entity_poly.pdbx_strand_id
1 'polypeptide(L)'
;MQTKIYKESELPMNQFQELGLVKDNQISLSQENINALLSGGRTEILRLKNLNLDGEQIEEIDVKISVSRNEAGELELKQHPVYKQAIRPQALTLEARELELGIRENLVKMVKGEDGKDREILFEFDKETREFIATDISRINVPDLVNNQELTAAQKDAYRKGKEVSLDDGTTFRFAAAEKESIRANRIALIASIILDGGISYLVYHSLKNLSGGKNQNVESERLSEGYSTALQDFHDQLENGKAQKITGDNNEINQQKEETRSRGVSR
;
A
#
# COMPACT_ATOMS: atom_id res chain seq x y z
N MET A 1 -9.88 -3.68 8.61
CA MET A 1 -10.02 -2.25 8.23
C MET A 1 -8.64 -1.73 7.84
N GLN A 2 -8.48 -1.10 6.67
CA GLN A 2 -7.21 -0.55 6.16
C GLN A 2 -7.07 0.95 6.50
N THR A 3 -5.88 1.44 6.84
CA THR A 3 -5.64 2.85 7.22
C THR A 3 -5.22 3.71 6.05
N LYS A 4 -5.78 4.92 5.97
CA LYS A 4 -5.53 5.92 4.92
C LYS A 4 -4.38 6.86 5.33
N ILE A 5 -3.38 7.15 4.50
CA ILE A 5 -2.40 8.25 4.69
C ILE A 5 -2.85 9.57 4.04
N TYR A 6 -3.82 9.48 3.12
CA TYR A 6 -4.47 10.61 2.46
C TYR A 6 -5.92 10.73 2.91
N LYS A 7 -6.47 11.95 2.90
CA LYS A 7 -7.90 12.16 3.13
C LYS A 7 -8.66 11.95 1.83
N GLU A 8 -9.85 11.38 1.93
CA GLU A 8 -10.72 11.16 0.77
C GLU A 8 -11.10 12.48 0.06
N SER A 9 -11.25 13.55 0.83
CA SER A 9 -11.49 14.90 0.31
C SER A 9 -10.30 15.49 -0.48
N GLU A 10 -9.10 14.91 -0.37
CA GLU A 10 -7.93 15.33 -1.16
C GLU A 10 -7.85 14.63 -2.52
N LEU A 11 -8.69 13.61 -2.78
CA LEU A 11 -8.64 12.86 -4.05
C LEU A 11 -8.97 13.78 -5.24
N PRO A 12 -8.20 13.72 -6.34
CA PRO A 12 -8.36 14.61 -7.49
C PRO A 12 -9.57 14.21 -8.34
N MET A 13 -10.77 14.62 -7.94
CA MET A 13 -12.04 14.25 -8.58
C MET A 13 -12.05 14.49 -10.09
N ASN A 14 -11.47 15.60 -10.56
CA ASN A 14 -11.39 15.94 -11.98
C ASN A 14 -10.63 14.86 -12.79
N GLN A 15 -9.53 14.33 -12.25
CA GLN A 15 -8.75 13.30 -12.93
C GLN A 15 -9.46 11.94 -12.93
N PHE A 16 -10.20 11.60 -11.87
CA PHE A 16 -11.07 10.42 -11.90
C PHE A 16 -12.16 10.55 -12.96
N GLN A 17 -12.72 11.75 -13.12
CA GLN A 17 -13.75 12.02 -14.12
C GLN A 17 -13.20 11.88 -15.55
N GLU A 18 -11.99 12.37 -15.82
CA GLU A 18 -11.29 12.20 -17.10
C GLU A 18 -11.08 10.71 -17.45
N LEU A 19 -10.88 9.87 -16.43
CA LEU A 19 -10.75 8.41 -16.59
C LEU A 19 -12.09 7.67 -16.64
N GLY A 20 -13.23 8.37 -16.62
CA GLY A 20 -14.56 7.76 -16.59
C GLY A 20 -14.84 6.99 -15.29
N LEU A 21 -14.09 7.28 -14.23
CA LEU A 21 -14.21 6.65 -12.91
C LEU A 21 -15.09 7.46 -11.95
N VAL A 22 -15.99 8.29 -12.47
CA VAL A 22 -16.96 9.05 -11.67
C VAL A 22 -18.36 8.75 -12.17
N LYS A 23 -19.26 8.43 -11.24
CA LYS A 23 -20.69 8.24 -11.48
C LYS A 23 -21.48 8.95 -10.38
N ASP A 24 -22.50 9.72 -10.74
CA ASP A 24 -23.34 10.45 -9.79
C ASP A 24 -22.54 11.32 -8.79
N ASN A 25 -21.46 11.96 -9.29
CA ASN A 25 -20.52 12.76 -8.52
C ASN A 25 -19.77 12.01 -7.40
N GLN A 26 -19.66 10.68 -7.53
CA GLN A 26 -18.90 9.79 -6.66
C GLN A 26 -17.88 8.98 -7.46
N ILE A 27 -16.74 8.66 -6.85
CA ILE A 27 -15.73 7.82 -7.48
C ILE A 27 -16.28 6.39 -7.61
N SER A 28 -16.35 5.89 -8.85
CA SER A 28 -16.85 4.57 -9.21
C SER A 28 -15.76 3.51 -9.10
N LEU A 29 -15.17 3.37 -7.91
CA LEU A 29 -14.21 2.32 -7.56
C LEU A 29 -14.74 1.48 -6.40
N SER A 30 -14.28 0.24 -6.29
CA SER A 30 -14.53 -0.55 -5.08
C SER A 30 -13.93 0.14 -3.86
N GLN A 31 -14.56 -0.02 -2.69
CA GLN A 31 -14.05 0.57 -1.45
C GLN A 31 -12.61 0.10 -1.14
N GLU A 32 -12.30 -1.14 -1.52
CA GLU A 32 -10.98 -1.73 -1.44
C GLU A 32 -9.93 -0.98 -2.26
N ASN A 33 -10.27 -0.55 -3.48
CA ASN A 33 -9.37 0.25 -4.33
C ASN A 33 -9.23 1.68 -3.80
N ILE A 34 -10.33 2.29 -3.33
CA ILE A 34 -10.28 3.60 -2.67
C ILE A 34 -9.35 3.57 -1.46
N ASN A 35 -9.49 2.55 -0.60
CA ASN A 35 -8.65 2.40 0.57
C ASN A 35 -7.18 2.22 0.19
N ALA A 36 -6.87 1.42 -0.83
CA ALA A 36 -5.50 1.25 -1.32
C ALA A 36 -4.86 2.58 -1.75
N LEU A 37 -5.55 3.35 -2.58
CA LEU A 37 -5.10 4.68 -3.01
C LEU A 37 -4.85 5.58 -1.82
N LEU A 38 -5.81 5.63 -0.89
CA LEU A 38 -5.71 6.46 0.29
C LEU A 38 -4.59 6.00 1.22
N SER A 39 -4.17 4.74 1.17
CA SER A 39 -3.03 4.17 1.91
C SER A 39 -1.68 4.39 1.21
N GLY A 40 -1.67 5.02 0.04
CA GLY A 40 -0.47 5.25 -0.78
C GLY A 40 -0.09 4.13 -1.72
N GLY A 41 -0.95 3.11 -1.84
CA GLY A 41 -0.73 1.99 -2.74
C GLY A 41 -1.44 2.11 -4.07
N ARG A 42 -1.53 0.98 -4.78
CA ARG A 42 -2.11 0.88 -6.12
C ARG A 42 -3.45 0.16 -6.09
N THR A 43 -4.35 0.48 -7.01
CA THR A 43 -5.54 -0.33 -7.26
C THR A 43 -5.17 -1.71 -7.81
N GLU A 44 -6.13 -2.63 -7.81
CA GLU A 44 -6.13 -3.75 -8.75
C GLU A 44 -6.24 -3.26 -10.21
N ILE A 45 -6.12 -4.17 -11.18
CA ILE A 45 -6.32 -3.82 -12.60
C ILE A 45 -7.77 -3.36 -12.80
N LEU A 46 -7.91 -2.16 -13.36
CA LEU A 46 -9.15 -1.55 -13.78
C LEU A 46 -9.23 -1.60 -15.30
N ARG A 47 -10.40 -1.93 -15.83
CA ARG A 47 -10.71 -1.91 -17.27
C ARG A 47 -11.42 -0.61 -17.59
N LEU A 48 -10.68 0.37 -18.09
CA LEU A 48 -11.22 1.66 -18.51
C LEU A 48 -11.71 1.56 -19.95
N LYS A 49 -12.80 2.26 -20.27
CA LYS A 49 -13.44 2.20 -21.59
C LYS A 49 -13.76 3.59 -22.11
N ASN A 50 -13.75 3.73 -23.44
CA ASN A 50 -14.10 4.95 -24.16
C ASN A 50 -13.34 6.17 -23.63
N LEU A 51 -12.04 6.02 -23.39
CA LEU A 51 -11.19 7.12 -22.96
C LEU A 51 -10.89 8.03 -24.15
N ASN A 52 -10.83 9.33 -23.87
CA ASN A 52 -10.33 10.32 -24.81
C ASN A 52 -9.04 10.88 -24.24
N LEU A 53 -7.91 10.41 -24.77
CA LEU A 53 -6.57 10.81 -24.35
C LEU A 53 -5.93 11.57 -25.51
N ASP A 54 -5.65 12.85 -25.32
CA ASP A 54 -5.01 13.73 -26.31
C ASP A 54 -5.67 13.73 -27.70
N GLY A 55 -6.99 13.52 -27.76
CA GLY A 55 -7.77 13.48 -29.01
C GLY A 55 -7.81 12.10 -29.69
N GLU A 56 -7.13 11.10 -29.14
CA GLU A 56 -7.26 9.70 -29.56
C GLU A 56 -8.33 9.00 -28.72
N GLN A 57 -9.25 8.33 -29.42
CA GLN A 57 -10.27 7.51 -28.79
C GLN A 57 -9.70 6.13 -28.49
N ILE A 58 -9.55 5.82 -27.20
CA ILE A 58 -9.14 4.50 -26.73
C ILE A 58 -10.41 3.75 -26.32
N GLU A 59 -10.78 2.73 -27.11
CA GLU A 59 -11.94 1.89 -26.82
C GLU A 59 -11.85 1.28 -25.42
N GLU A 60 -10.66 0.76 -25.08
CA GLU A 60 -10.42 0.09 -23.82
C GLU A 60 -8.93 0.02 -23.47
N ILE A 61 -8.64 0.12 -22.16
CA ILE A 61 -7.30 -0.11 -21.61
C ILE A 61 -7.40 -0.71 -20.20
N ASP A 62 -6.53 -1.68 -19.93
CA ASP A 62 -6.33 -2.23 -18.59
C ASP A 62 -5.20 -1.45 -17.88
N VAL A 63 -5.46 -0.99 -16.66
CA VAL A 63 -4.55 -0.08 -15.93
C VAL A 63 -4.67 -0.27 -14.41
N LYS A 64 -3.56 -0.16 -13.67
CA LYS A 64 -3.60 0.11 -12.23
C LYS A 64 -3.45 1.61 -11.99
N ILE A 65 -4.09 2.13 -10.94
CA ILE A 65 -3.99 3.55 -10.57
C ILE A 65 -3.30 3.67 -9.23
N SER A 66 -2.48 4.71 -9.06
CA SER A 66 -1.95 5.14 -7.76
C SER A 66 -2.13 6.65 -7.58
N VAL A 67 -1.91 7.15 -6.38
CA VAL A 67 -1.92 8.59 -6.08
C VAL A 67 -0.62 9.02 -5.42
N SER A 68 -0.11 10.18 -5.82
CA SER A 68 1.08 10.79 -5.23
C SER A 68 0.90 12.30 -5.08
N ARG A 69 1.60 12.91 -4.12
CA ARG A 69 1.66 14.38 -4.05
C ARG A 69 2.57 14.93 -5.15
N ASN A 70 2.09 15.93 -5.87
CA ASN A 70 2.89 16.71 -6.81
C ASN A 70 3.78 17.74 -6.09
N GLU A 71 4.52 18.57 -6.84
CA GLU A 71 5.40 19.60 -6.27
C GLU A 71 4.65 20.68 -5.47
N ALA A 72 3.38 20.92 -5.78
CA ALA A 72 2.51 21.83 -5.04
C ALA A 72 1.92 21.18 -3.77
N GLY A 73 2.16 19.89 -3.54
CA GLY A 73 1.63 19.11 -2.42
C GLY A 73 0.22 18.57 -2.64
N GLU A 74 -0.37 18.76 -3.82
CA GLU A 74 -1.71 18.26 -4.18
C GLU A 74 -1.63 16.82 -4.67
N LEU A 75 -2.68 16.03 -4.44
CA LEU A 75 -2.74 14.66 -4.97
C LEU A 75 -3.05 14.65 -6.46
N GLU A 76 -2.31 13.82 -7.19
CA GLU A 76 -2.51 13.52 -8.60
C GLU A 76 -2.61 12.00 -8.80
N LEU A 77 -3.38 11.57 -9.80
CA LEU A 77 -3.42 10.18 -10.24
C LEU A 77 -2.21 9.85 -11.10
N LYS A 78 -1.66 8.67 -10.88
CA LYS A 78 -0.70 8.02 -11.77
C LYS A 78 -1.33 6.78 -12.36
N GLN A 79 -1.18 6.64 -13.67
CA GLN A 79 -1.70 5.52 -14.45
C GLN A 79 -0.56 4.54 -14.72
N HIS A 80 -0.82 3.25 -14.52
CA HIS A 80 0.12 2.15 -14.77
C HIS A 80 -0.52 1.17 -15.77
N PRO A 81 -0.46 1.45 -17.08
CA PRO A 81 -1.07 0.59 -18.10
C PRO A 81 -0.51 -0.82 -18.10
N VAL A 82 -1.32 -1.80 -18.53
CA VAL A 82 -0.85 -3.16 -18.81
C VAL A 82 -0.13 -3.17 -20.17
N TYR A 83 1.20 -3.13 -20.14
CA TYR A 83 2.03 -3.10 -21.35
C TYR A 83 2.12 -4.47 -22.03
N LYS A 84 2.18 -4.48 -23.37
CA LYS A 84 2.49 -5.71 -24.13
C LYS A 84 3.94 -6.16 -23.92
N GLN A 85 4.86 -5.21 -23.83
CA GLN A 85 6.28 -5.42 -23.59
C GLN A 85 6.77 -4.38 -22.60
N ALA A 86 7.59 -4.81 -21.63
CA ALA A 86 8.13 -3.91 -20.62
C ALA A 86 9.15 -2.95 -21.23
N ILE A 87 9.06 -1.67 -20.85
CA ILE A 87 10.09 -0.67 -21.18
C ILE A 87 11.13 -0.72 -20.07
N ARG A 88 12.34 -1.16 -20.41
CA ARG A 88 13.43 -1.27 -19.43
C ARG A 88 14.01 0.11 -19.10
N PRO A 89 14.16 0.47 -17.82
CA PRO A 89 14.89 1.67 -17.42
C PRO A 89 16.33 1.61 -17.92
N GLN A 90 16.86 2.72 -18.45
CA GLN A 90 18.24 2.80 -18.94
C GLN A 90 19.28 2.44 -17.85
N ALA A 91 18.93 2.67 -16.59
CA ALA A 91 19.77 2.33 -15.44
C ALA A 91 19.94 0.82 -15.22
N LEU A 92 19.11 -0.02 -15.83
CA LEU A 92 19.12 -1.48 -15.66
C LEU A 92 19.62 -2.18 -16.92
N THR A 93 20.45 -3.21 -16.73
CA THR A 93 20.99 -4.03 -17.83
C THR A 93 20.54 -5.47 -17.69
N LEU A 94 21.44 -6.38 -17.26
CA LEU A 94 21.11 -7.77 -16.92
C LEU A 94 20.08 -7.84 -15.78
N GLU A 95 20.14 -6.88 -14.85
CA GLU A 95 19.26 -6.85 -13.68
C GLU A 95 17.79 -6.65 -14.07
N ALA A 96 17.51 -5.95 -15.17
CA ALA A 96 16.15 -5.81 -15.70
C ALA A 96 15.55 -7.19 -16.00
N ARG A 97 16.34 -8.06 -16.64
CA ARG A 97 15.93 -9.43 -16.96
C ARG A 97 15.76 -10.28 -15.71
N GLU A 98 16.62 -10.10 -14.69
CA GLU A 98 16.48 -10.82 -13.42
C GLU A 98 15.18 -10.46 -12.70
N LEU A 99 14.79 -9.17 -12.71
CA LEU A 99 13.52 -8.69 -12.16
C LEU A 99 12.31 -9.22 -12.94
N GLU A 100 12.36 -9.14 -14.28
CA GLU A 100 11.32 -9.69 -15.17
C GLU A 100 11.07 -11.18 -14.93
N LEU A 101 12.15 -11.96 -14.80
CA LEU A 101 12.09 -13.41 -14.56
C LEU A 101 11.76 -13.76 -13.11
N GLY A 102 11.75 -12.78 -12.18
CA GLY A 102 11.58 -13.03 -10.74
C GLY A 102 12.74 -13.78 -10.10
N ILE A 103 13.93 -13.75 -10.70
CA ILE A 103 15.18 -14.23 -10.07
C ILE A 103 15.57 -13.30 -8.91
N ARG A 104 15.26 -12.02 -9.07
CA ARG A 104 15.41 -10.99 -8.06
C ARG A 104 14.07 -10.29 -7.88
N GLU A 105 13.69 -10.01 -6.65
CA GLU A 105 12.43 -9.30 -6.36
C GLU A 105 12.56 -7.78 -6.52
N ASN A 106 13.69 -7.21 -6.11
CA ASN A 106 13.98 -5.79 -6.22
C ASN A 106 15.49 -5.51 -6.23
N LEU A 107 15.87 -4.29 -6.60
CA LEU A 107 17.27 -3.84 -6.60
C LEU A 107 17.35 -2.34 -6.32
N VAL A 108 18.28 -1.92 -5.46
CA VAL A 108 18.63 -0.50 -5.31
C VAL A 108 19.82 -0.14 -6.18
N LYS A 109 19.74 0.96 -6.93
CA LYS A 109 20.88 1.56 -7.65
C LYS A 109 20.95 3.07 -7.41
N MET A 110 22.18 3.60 -7.45
CA MET A 110 22.39 5.05 -7.58
C MET A 110 22.03 5.47 -9.01
N VAL A 111 21.15 6.45 -9.14
CA VAL A 111 20.74 7.05 -10.42
C VAL A 111 20.93 8.56 -10.31
N LYS A 112 21.44 9.17 -11.38
CA LYS A 112 21.55 10.62 -11.47
C LYS A 112 20.21 11.21 -11.87
N GLY A 113 19.64 12.04 -11.00
CA GLY A 113 18.41 12.79 -11.28
C GLY A 113 18.62 13.85 -12.36
N GLU A 114 17.51 14.39 -12.88
CA GLU A 114 17.54 15.50 -13.86
C GLU A 114 18.20 16.76 -13.29
N ASP A 115 18.11 16.96 -11.97
CA ASP A 115 18.81 18.01 -11.22
C ASP A 115 20.32 17.75 -11.04
N GLY A 116 20.82 16.65 -11.61
CA GLY A 116 22.21 16.23 -11.53
C GLY A 116 22.62 15.61 -10.19
N LYS A 117 21.70 15.44 -9.24
CA LYS A 117 21.99 14.84 -7.93
C LYS A 117 21.84 13.32 -7.99
N ASP A 118 22.72 12.62 -7.29
CA ASP A 118 22.60 11.18 -7.15
C ASP A 118 21.50 10.82 -6.17
N ARG A 119 20.68 9.82 -6.52
CA ARG A 119 19.56 9.32 -5.72
C ARG A 119 19.60 7.80 -5.68
N GLU A 120 19.32 7.22 -4.53
CA GLU A 120 19.10 5.78 -4.41
C GLU A 120 17.69 5.44 -4.88
N ILE A 121 17.59 4.67 -5.97
CA ILE A 121 16.33 4.25 -6.57
C ILE A 121 16.16 2.75 -6.37
N LEU A 122 15.05 2.36 -5.73
CA LEU A 122 14.57 0.99 -5.66
C LEU A 122 13.81 0.65 -6.94
N PHE A 123 14.29 -0.36 -7.65
CA PHE A 123 13.67 -0.91 -8.83
C PHE A 123 12.93 -2.20 -8.52
N GLU A 124 11.68 -2.29 -8.97
CA GLU A 124 10.81 -3.47 -8.90
C GLU A 124 10.19 -3.75 -10.28
N PHE A 125 9.67 -4.96 -10.47
CA PHE A 125 8.92 -5.30 -11.68
C PHE A 125 7.51 -5.77 -11.32
N ASP A 126 6.50 -5.01 -11.76
CA ASP A 126 5.10 -5.40 -11.64
C ASP A 126 4.75 -6.34 -12.80
N LYS A 127 4.58 -7.62 -12.47
CA LYS A 127 4.26 -8.68 -13.44
C LYS A 127 2.86 -8.52 -14.04
N GLU A 128 1.93 -7.88 -13.32
CA GLU A 128 0.55 -7.69 -13.77
C GLU A 128 0.47 -6.61 -14.86
N THR A 129 1.21 -5.51 -14.69
CA THR A 129 1.26 -4.41 -15.66
C THR A 129 2.43 -4.53 -16.64
N ARG A 130 3.38 -5.44 -16.41
CA ARG A 130 4.66 -5.54 -17.14
C ARG A 130 5.44 -4.22 -17.12
N GLU A 131 5.43 -3.57 -15.96
CA GLU A 131 6.03 -2.25 -15.72
C GLU A 131 7.24 -2.36 -14.78
N PHE A 132 8.30 -1.62 -15.06
CA PHE A 132 9.35 -1.37 -14.08
C PHE A 132 8.98 -0.18 -13.19
N ILE A 133 8.97 -0.40 -11.90
CA ILE A 133 8.72 0.64 -10.91
C ILE A 133 10.06 1.17 -10.41
N ALA A 134 10.22 2.49 -10.40
CA ALA A 134 11.40 3.18 -9.89
C ALA A 134 10.99 4.10 -8.73
N THR A 135 11.38 3.74 -7.51
CA THR A 135 11.00 4.46 -6.29
C THR A 135 12.24 5.09 -5.65
N ASP A 136 12.24 6.41 -5.48
CA ASP A 136 13.27 7.09 -4.68
C ASP A 136 13.11 6.69 -3.21
N ILE A 137 14.14 6.03 -2.65
CA ILE A 137 14.02 5.46 -1.30
C ILE A 137 13.88 6.52 -0.22
N SER A 138 14.29 7.77 -0.49
CA SER A 138 14.15 8.88 0.44
C SER A 138 12.68 9.30 0.64
N ARG A 139 11.81 8.93 -0.31
CA ARG A 139 10.37 9.21 -0.28
C ARG A 139 9.54 8.08 0.32
N ILE A 140 10.17 6.95 0.68
CA ILE A 140 9.47 5.82 1.28
C ILE A 140 9.19 6.13 2.74
N ASN A 141 7.89 6.13 3.09
CA ASN A 141 7.44 6.22 4.47
C ASN A 141 7.80 4.92 5.19
N VAL A 142 8.55 5.05 6.29
CA VAL A 142 8.98 3.90 7.11
C VAL A 142 8.24 3.94 8.43
N PRO A 143 7.61 2.83 8.86
CA PRO A 143 6.99 2.80 10.17
C PRO A 143 8.03 2.84 11.29
N ASP A 144 7.64 3.40 12.43
CA ASP A 144 8.42 3.39 13.65
C ASP A 144 8.24 2.07 14.40
N LEU A 145 7.02 1.53 14.44
CA LEU A 145 6.74 0.20 14.99
C LEU A 145 6.01 -0.68 13.99
N VAL A 146 6.24 -1.98 14.07
CA VAL A 146 5.41 -3.02 13.43
C VAL A 146 5.09 -4.08 14.46
N ASN A 147 3.82 -4.45 14.60
CA ASN A 147 3.33 -5.39 15.62
C ASN A 147 3.81 -5.03 17.03
N ASN A 148 3.75 -3.73 17.36
CA ASN A 148 4.21 -3.12 18.62
C ASN A 148 5.73 -3.24 18.90
N GLN A 149 6.53 -3.73 17.95
CA GLN A 149 7.98 -3.77 18.05
C GLN A 149 8.57 -2.55 17.32
N GLU A 150 9.39 -1.76 18.03
CA GLU A 150 10.11 -0.63 17.44
C GLU A 150 11.16 -1.12 16.44
N LEU A 151 11.17 -0.53 15.25
CA LEU A 151 12.16 -0.85 14.23
C LEU A 151 13.49 -0.15 14.54
N THR A 152 14.57 -0.93 14.59
CA THR A 152 15.93 -0.39 14.67
C THR A 152 16.29 0.43 13.42
N ALA A 153 17.30 1.30 13.52
CA ALA A 153 17.78 2.07 12.37
C ALA A 153 18.19 1.18 11.17
N ALA A 154 18.78 0.02 11.44
CA ALA A 154 19.15 -0.95 10.42
C ALA A 154 17.92 -1.61 9.75
N GLN A 155 16.89 -1.95 10.53
CA GLN A 155 15.63 -2.47 9.99
C GLN A 155 14.90 -1.39 9.17
N LYS A 156 14.90 -0.13 9.63
CA LYS A 156 14.33 1.00 8.86
C LYS A 156 15.05 1.19 7.51
N ASP A 157 16.38 1.12 7.49
CA ASP A 157 17.16 1.19 6.23
C ASP A 157 16.88 -0.03 5.32
N ALA A 158 16.83 -1.23 5.88
CA ALA A 158 16.49 -2.45 5.14
C ALA A 158 15.11 -2.33 4.48
N TYR A 159 14.10 -1.86 5.24
CA TYR A 159 12.75 -1.65 4.72
C TYR A 159 12.72 -0.66 3.54
N ARG A 160 13.37 0.50 3.65
CA ARG A 160 13.47 1.48 2.53
C ARG A 160 14.08 0.87 1.29
N LYS A 161 15.05 -0.04 1.46
CA LYS A 161 15.75 -0.71 0.36
C LYS A 161 15.01 -1.95 -0.14
N GLY A 162 13.75 -2.14 0.26
CA GLY A 162 12.92 -3.29 -0.12
C GLY A 162 13.44 -4.63 0.40
N LYS A 163 14.35 -4.63 1.37
CA LYS A 163 14.90 -5.84 1.98
C LYS A 163 13.96 -6.35 3.06
N GLU A 164 14.05 -7.65 3.33
CA GLU A 164 13.30 -8.30 4.40
C GLU A 164 13.74 -7.79 5.77
N VAL A 165 12.76 -7.47 6.60
CA VAL A 165 12.87 -7.09 8.00
C VAL A 165 12.18 -8.17 8.82
N SER A 166 12.88 -8.75 9.78
CA SER A 166 12.34 -9.74 10.70
C SER A 166 12.14 -9.15 12.09
N LEU A 167 11.05 -9.55 12.73
CA LEU A 167 10.64 -9.24 14.09
C LEU A 167 10.82 -10.46 15.00
N ASP A 168 10.73 -10.24 16.30
CA ASP A 168 10.97 -11.26 17.33
C ASP A 168 9.82 -12.30 17.36
N ASP A 169 8.63 -11.91 16.93
CA ASP A 169 7.44 -12.78 16.79
C ASP A 169 7.46 -13.65 15.51
N GLY A 170 8.59 -13.66 14.80
CA GLY A 170 8.78 -14.39 13.54
C GLY A 170 8.10 -13.77 12.33
N THR A 171 7.53 -12.57 12.47
CA THR A 171 7.04 -11.78 11.35
C THR A 171 8.21 -11.31 10.50
N THR A 172 8.12 -11.49 9.19
CA THR A 172 9.06 -10.96 8.20
C THR A 172 8.28 -10.19 7.15
N PHE A 173 8.74 -8.97 6.84
CA PHE A 173 8.07 -8.08 5.90
C PHE A 173 9.05 -7.22 5.11
N ARG A 174 8.60 -6.63 4.00
CA ARG A 174 9.39 -5.69 3.17
C ARG A 174 8.49 -4.70 2.45
N PHE A 175 9.05 -3.54 2.11
CA PHE A 175 8.41 -2.62 1.18
C PHE A 175 8.30 -3.25 -0.21
N ALA A 176 7.17 -3.03 -0.88
CA ALA A 176 6.92 -3.52 -2.24
C ALA A 176 5.95 -2.58 -2.98
N ALA A 177 6.46 -1.63 -3.77
CA ALA A 177 5.66 -0.59 -4.43
C ALA A 177 4.69 -1.13 -5.49
N ALA A 178 4.93 -2.34 -6.00
CA ALA A 178 4.03 -3.03 -6.92
C ALA A 178 2.72 -3.47 -6.24
N GLU A 179 2.70 -3.58 -4.91
CA GLU A 179 1.56 -4.11 -4.16
C GLU A 179 0.58 -3.03 -3.73
N LYS A 180 -0.68 -3.47 -3.60
CA LYS A 180 -1.82 -2.65 -3.18
C LYS A 180 -1.60 -2.00 -1.82
N GLU A 181 -0.99 -2.70 -0.87
CA GLU A 181 -0.68 -2.19 0.47
C GLU A 181 0.76 -1.64 0.58
N SER A 182 1.51 -1.62 -0.53
CA SER A 182 2.94 -1.25 -0.60
C SER A 182 3.87 -2.06 0.32
N ILE A 183 3.40 -3.21 0.81
CA ILE A 183 4.11 -4.09 1.73
C ILE A 183 3.80 -5.55 1.40
N ARG A 184 4.80 -6.42 1.56
CA ARG A 184 4.64 -7.87 1.58
C ARG A 184 5.10 -8.41 2.92
N ALA A 185 4.47 -9.50 3.38
CA ALA A 185 4.80 -10.10 4.65
C ALA A 185 4.58 -11.62 4.64
N ASN A 186 5.29 -12.35 5.50
CA ASN A 186 5.02 -13.78 5.74
C ASN A 186 3.76 -14.03 6.59
N ARG A 187 3.04 -12.96 7.02
CA ARG A 187 1.77 -12.98 7.72
C ARG A 187 0.69 -12.28 6.90
N ILE A 188 -0.57 -12.70 7.01
CA ILE A 188 -1.70 -12.08 6.31
C ILE A 188 -2.10 -10.70 6.85
N ALA A 189 -1.69 -10.35 8.07
CA ALA A 189 -2.06 -9.10 8.72
C ALA A 189 -0.91 -8.55 9.56
N LEU A 190 -0.79 -7.22 9.60
CA LEU A 190 0.22 -6.47 10.34
C LEU A 190 -0.36 -5.16 10.84
N ILE A 191 0.18 -4.65 11.95
CA ILE A 191 -0.08 -3.27 12.38
C ILE A 191 1.24 -2.52 12.37
N ALA A 192 1.35 -1.52 11.52
CA ALA A 192 2.47 -0.58 11.53
C ALA A 192 2.04 0.73 12.18
N SER A 193 2.96 1.50 12.74
CA SER A 193 2.65 2.82 13.28
C SER A 193 3.79 3.81 13.13
N ILE A 194 3.45 5.09 13.07
CA ILE A 194 4.37 6.22 13.00
C ILE A 194 4.14 7.09 14.22
N ILE A 195 5.21 7.42 14.94
CA ILE A 195 5.19 8.32 16.10
C ILE A 195 5.39 9.75 15.59
N LEU A 196 4.48 10.65 15.93
CA LEU A 196 4.55 12.07 15.61
C LEU A 196 4.43 12.89 16.90
N ASP A 197 4.84 14.17 16.87
CA ASP A 197 4.86 15.08 18.03
C ASP A 197 3.46 15.39 18.63
N GLY A 198 2.40 14.76 18.15
CA GLY A 198 1.03 14.87 18.64
C GLY A 198 0.30 13.54 18.88
N GLY A 199 0.97 12.39 18.77
CA GLY A 199 0.37 11.07 18.98
C GLY A 199 0.91 9.99 18.04
N ILE A 200 0.27 8.81 18.06
CA ILE A 200 0.63 7.68 17.22
C ILE A 200 -0.41 7.50 16.11
N SER A 201 0.07 7.37 14.87
CA SER A 201 -0.75 7.03 13.71
C SER A 201 -0.58 5.55 13.36
N TYR A 202 -1.67 4.80 13.25
CA TYR A 202 -1.65 3.35 13.06
C TYR A 202 -2.11 2.93 11.66
N LEU A 203 -1.29 2.14 10.96
CA LEU A 203 -1.57 1.46 9.69
C LEU A 203 -1.92 -0.01 9.93
N VAL A 204 -3.19 -0.39 9.73
CA VAL A 204 -3.63 -1.79 9.90
C VAL A 204 -3.76 -2.47 8.54
N TYR A 205 -2.91 -3.46 8.29
CA TYR A 205 -2.88 -4.24 7.06
C TYR A 205 -3.59 -5.58 7.23
N HIS A 206 -4.35 -5.96 6.20
CA HIS A 206 -5.03 -7.26 6.10
C HIS A 206 -4.85 -7.80 4.68
N SER A 207 -4.97 -9.12 4.52
CA SER A 207 -4.87 -9.80 3.22
C SER A 207 -3.55 -9.55 2.49
N LEU A 208 -2.45 -9.40 3.24
CA LEU A 208 -1.12 -9.16 2.66
C LEU A 208 -0.64 -10.33 1.79
N LYS A 209 -0.01 -10.01 0.66
CA LYS A 209 0.68 -11.01 -0.16
C LYS A 209 1.98 -11.46 0.51
N ASN A 210 2.36 -12.71 0.27
CA ASN A 210 3.59 -13.28 0.81
C ASN A 210 4.87 -12.68 0.20
N LEU A 211 6.01 -12.94 0.84
CA LEU A 211 7.30 -12.37 0.45
C LEU A 211 7.71 -12.68 -0.99
N SER A 212 7.40 -13.88 -1.51
CA SER A 212 7.75 -14.34 -2.86
C SER A 212 6.68 -14.04 -3.93
N GLY A 213 5.57 -13.39 -3.57
CA GLY A 213 4.48 -13.05 -4.50
C GLY A 213 3.69 -14.24 -5.07
N GLY A 214 3.89 -15.46 -4.55
CA GLY A 214 3.23 -16.69 -4.99
C GLY A 214 2.08 -17.14 -4.08
N LYS A 215 1.20 -18.04 -4.56
CA LYS A 215 0.03 -18.54 -3.81
C LYS A 215 0.33 -19.53 -2.66
N ASN A 216 1.60 -19.74 -2.29
CA ASN A 216 1.94 -20.64 -1.18
C ASN A 216 1.79 -19.90 0.16
N GLN A 217 0.56 -19.86 0.65
CA GLN A 217 0.27 -19.57 2.05
C GLN A 217 0.54 -20.86 2.83
N ASN A 218 1.61 -20.87 3.62
CA ASN A 218 1.76 -21.90 4.66
C ASN A 218 0.71 -21.62 5.74
N VAL A 219 0.23 -22.65 6.45
CA VAL A 219 -0.75 -22.53 7.55
C VAL A 219 -0.30 -21.50 8.60
N GLU A 220 1.01 -21.32 8.80
CA GLU A 220 1.54 -20.28 9.70
C GLU A 220 1.36 -18.84 9.19
N SER A 221 1.24 -18.61 7.88
CA SER A 221 1.01 -17.27 7.34
C SER A 221 -0.42 -16.76 7.60
N GLU A 222 -1.39 -17.68 7.74
CA GLU A 222 -2.79 -17.37 8.06
C GLU A 222 -3.01 -17.10 9.55
N ARG A 223 -2.07 -17.52 10.41
CA ARG A 223 -2.16 -17.24 11.85
C ARG A 223 -1.70 -15.82 12.13
N LEU A 224 -2.54 -15.07 12.85
CA LEU A 224 -2.17 -13.80 13.44
C LEU A 224 -1.02 -14.01 14.43
N SER A 225 -0.01 -13.15 14.40
CA SER A 225 1.07 -13.21 15.38
C SER A 225 0.60 -12.69 16.73
N GLU A 226 1.34 -13.04 17.79
CA GLU A 226 1.11 -12.50 19.12
C GLU A 226 1.30 -10.98 19.12
N GLY A 227 2.37 -10.49 18.48
CA GLY A 227 2.63 -9.05 18.34
C GLY A 227 1.51 -8.30 17.62
N TYR A 228 0.91 -8.89 16.57
CA TYR A 228 -0.26 -8.31 15.90
C TYR A 228 -1.45 -8.16 16.86
N SER A 229 -1.75 -9.20 17.63
CA SER A 229 -2.91 -9.20 18.54
C SER A 229 -2.76 -8.14 19.64
N THR A 230 -1.56 -8.04 20.21
CA THR A 230 -1.22 -7.00 21.20
C THR A 230 -1.28 -5.60 20.58
N ALA A 231 -0.69 -5.41 19.39
CA ALA A 231 -0.74 -4.12 18.69
C ALA A 231 -2.18 -3.68 18.36
N LEU A 232 -3.07 -4.63 18.07
CA LEU A 232 -4.49 -4.34 17.79
C LEU A 232 -5.23 -3.90 19.05
N GLN A 233 -4.92 -4.51 20.19
CA GLN A 233 -5.47 -4.08 21.47
C GLN A 233 -4.97 -2.69 21.85
N ASP A 234 -3.66 -2.44 21.77
CA ASP A 234 -3.08 -1.13 22.05
C ASP A 234 -3.66 -0.04 21.14
N PHE A 235 -3.87 -0.35 19.87
CA PHE A 235 -4.55 0.54 18.93
C PHE A 235 -5.97 0.89 19.41
N HIS A 236 -6.78 -0.10 19.81
CA HIS A 236 -8.12 0.15 20.33
C HIS A 236 -8.09 1.00 21.61
N ASP A 237 -7.19 0.70 22.54
CA ASP A 237 -7.05 1.45 23.79
C ASP A 237 -6.65 2.91 23.53
N GLN A 238 -5.75 3.16 22.57
CA GLN A 238 -5.34 4.53 22.23
C GLN A 238 -6.43 5.32 21.48
N LEU A 239 -7.26 4.64 20.69
CA LEU A 239 -8.44 5.25 20.08
C LEU A 239 -9.46 5.68 21.14
N GLU A 240 -9.76 4.83 22.11
CA GLU A 240 -10.70 5.16 23.19
C GLU A 240 -10.21 6.33 24.05
N ASN A 241 -8.89 6.44 24.23
CA ASN A 241 -8.26 7.51 25.00
C ASN A 241 -8.01 8.82 24.22
N GLY A 242 -8.41 8.90 22.94
CA GLY A 242 -8.23 10.08 22.10
C GLY A 242 -6.78 10.45 21.77
N LYS A 243 -5.83 9.52 22.01
CA LYS A 243 -4.39 9.70 21.78
C LYS A 243 -3.91 9.12 20.44
N ALA A 244 -4.75 8.34 19.79
CA ALA A 244 -4.56 7.88 18.42
C ALA A 244 -5.60 8.56 17.51
N GLN A 245 -5.17 8.95 16.32
CA GLN A 245 -6.09 9.29 15.24
C GLN A 245 -6.28 8.06 14.35
N LYS A 246 -7.53 7.59 14.27
CA LYS A 246 -7.93 6.68 13.21
C LYS A 246 -7.91 7.47 11.90
N ILE A 247 -6.99 7.16 11.00
CA ILE A 247 -7.05 7.75 9.66
C ILE A 247 -8.00 6.90 8.81
N THR A 248 -9.30 7.20 8.92
CA THR A 248 -10.41 6.53 8.22
C THR A 248 -11.08 7.42 7.19
N GLY A 249 -11.72 6.80 6.20
CA GLY A 249 -12.98 7.28 5.65
C GLY A 249 -14.08 6.32 6.08
N ASP A 250 -15.27 6.88 6.29
CA ASP A 250 -16.50 6.24 6.76
C ASP A 250 -16.87 4.97 5.96
N ASN A 251 -17.57 3.94 6.48
CA ASN A 251 -18.76 3.95 7.33
C ASN A 251 -18.91 2.66 8.17
N ASN A 252 -19.58 2.82 9.33
CA ASN A 252 -20.53 1.95 10.03
C ASN A 252 -20.56 0.43 9.73
N GLU A 253 -19.95 -0.40 10.59
CA GLU A 253 -20.42 -1.77 10.94
C GLU A 253 -19.83 -2.26 12.30
N ILE A 254 -20.00 -1.52 13.40
CA ILE A 254 -19.63 -2.02 14.74
C ILE A 254 -20.78 -1.84 15.73
N ASN A 255 -21.98 -2.30 15.37
CA ASN A 255 -23.08 -2.41 16.35
C ASN A 255 -23.80 -3.76 16.40
N GLN A 256 -23.37 -4.79 15.65
CA GLN A 256 -24.08 -6.07 15.66
C GLN A 256 -23.54 -7.13 16.64
N GLN A 257 -22.39 -6.92 17.29
CA GLN A 257 -21.86 -7.91 18.24
C GLN A 257 -21.99 -7.53 19.73
N LYS A 258 -22.53 -6.36 20.07
CA LYS A 258 -22.83 -5.97 21.46
C LYS A 258 -24.29 -6.19 21.88
N GLU A 259 -25.21 -6.47 20.96
CA GLU A 259 -26.63 -6.68 21.28
C GLU A 259 -27.02 -8.16 21.47
N GLU A 260 -26.27 -9.12 20.93
CA GLU A 260 -26.59 -10.55 21.09
C GLU A 260 -26.19 -11.13 22.46
N THR A 261 -25.30 -10.46 23.21
CA THR A 261 -24.92 -10.88 24.58
C THR A 261 -25.76 -10.22 25.67
N ARG A 262 -26.60 -9.22 25.34
CA ARG A 262 -27.50 -8.55 26.29
C ARG A 262 -28.95 -9.02 26.21
N SER A 263 -29.35 -9.75 25.16
CA SER A 263 -30.73 -10.24 24.99
C SER A 263 -30.97 -11.70 25.47
N ARG A 264 -29.94 -12.41 25.95
CA ARG A 264 -30.06 -13.79 26.45
C ARG A 264 -30.00 -13.96 27.98
N GLY A 265 -30.12 -12.88 28.74
CA GLY A 265 -30.19 -12.95 30.20
C GLY A 265 -31.31 -12.06 30.72
N VAL A 266 -32.55 -12.55 30.66
CA VAL A 266 -33.64 -12.43 31.67
C VAL A 266 -34.91 -12.94 31.00
N SER A 267 -35.35 -14.16 31.34
CA SER A 267 -36.77 -14.49 31.56
C SER A 267 -36.93 -15.90 32.12
N ARG A 268 -37.35 -15.90 33.39
CA ARG A 268 -37.96 -16.97 34.20
C ARG A 268 -37.05 -18.02 34.81
#